data_AF-A0A5N6E641-F1
#
_entry.id   AF-A0A5N6E641-F1
#
_cell.length_a   1.000
_cell.length_b   1.000
_cell.length_c   1.000
_cell.angle_alpha   90.00
_cell.angle_beta   90.00
_cell.angle_gamma   90.00
#
_symmetry.space_group_name_H-M   'P 1'
#
loop_
_entity.id
_entity.type
_entity.pdbx_description
1 polymer ?
#
loop_
_entity_poly.entity_id
_entity_poly.type
_entity_poly.pdbx_seq_one_letter_code
_entity_poly.pdbx_strand_id
1 'polypeptide(L)'
;MRVRPEVQAALSRFSQVDSERWKYLAMKAIVYAYPKDPQLLPAAYSATGTTLLPFLERILNEVSLDGLDNDILEVGIDACISASNFGDRSRKRVAIAHAEKMAARLKCPFLTARVQLRKATLARLYPDGAVSSLQDIEMPTVDNRSNAEFGKLILLQARTQMENIDSFGTVDQTLNRFCPHEPPSTQEESVLLEINFLRAKLHRYRGSFGPATKALTTSMEAVKNRNNKIMIHYCETLCEAGNPSRAIELLEGEYKEFLAKEMGQTGYGRRLTVALGGAYLFKAL
;
A
#
# COMPACT_ATOMS: atom_id res chain seq x y z
N MET A 1 19.08 -1.73 17.80
CA MET A 1 18.90 -2.15 16.39
C MET A 1 20.25 -2.67 15.90
N ARG A 2 20.42 -3.98 15.64
CA ARG A 2 21.70 -4.50 15.12
C ARG A 2 21.79 -4.12 13.64
N VAL A 3 22.81 -3.34 13.27
CA VAL A 3 23.11 -3.01 11.88
C VAL A 3 23.37 -4.32 11.15
N ARG A 4 22.76 -4.52 9.97
CA ARG A 4 22.97 -5.76 9.20
C ARG A 4 24.47 -5.89 8.84
N PRO A 5 25.06 -7.10 8.89
CA PRO A 5 26.49 -7.30 8.65
C PRO A 5 26.99 -6.68 7.33
N GLU A 6 26.14 -6.68 6.30
CA GLU A 6 26.42 -6.12 4.97
C GLU A 6 26.52 -4.59 5.01
N VAL A 7 25.71 -3.93 5.85
CA VAL A 7 25.75 -2.47 6.06
C VAL A 7 26.99 -2.10 6.87
N GLN A 8 27.34 -2.90 7.88
CA GLN A 8 28.54 -2.66 8.70
C GLN A 8 29.84 -2.88 7.91
N ALA A 9 29.86 -3.87 7.01
CA ALA A 9 30.96 -4.11 6.08
C ALA A 9 31.09 -3.03 4.98
N ALA A 10 29.97 -2.42 4.56
CA ALA A 10 30.01 -1.26 3.66
C ALA A 10 30.55 -0.02 4.40
N LEU A 11 30.08 0.23 5.63
CA LEU A 11 30.44 1.39 6.45
C LEU A 11 31.93 1.48 6.79
N SER A 12 32.62 0.36 6.99
CA SER A 12 34.06 0.32 7.32
C SER A 12 35.00 0.68 6.17
N ARG A 13 34.48 0.90 4.95
CA ARG A 13 35.28 1.14 3.73
C ARG A 13 35.16 2.55 3.15
N PHE A 14 34.38 3.45 3.76
CA PHE A 14 34.05 4.75 3.14
C PHE A 14 35.20 5.77 3.05
N SER A 15 36.32 5.59 3.76
CA SER A 15 37.41 6.58 3.81
C SER A 15 38.54 6.38 2.80
N GLN A 16 38.53 5.32 1.97
CA GLN A 16 39.69 4.95 1.12
C GLN A 16 39.33 4.50 -0.31
N VAL A 17 38.17 4.88 -0.84
CA VAL A 17 37.60 4.23 -2.03
C VAL A 17 37.38 5.22 -3.18
N ASP A 18 37.87 4.84 -4.36
CA ASP A 18 37.66 5.51 -5.67
C ASP A 18 36.20 5.94 -5.88
N SER A 19 35.97 7.03 -6.61
CA SER A 19 34.70 7.78 -6.59
C SER A 19 33.48 6.95 -6.99
N GLU A 20 33.65 5.94 -7.83
CA GLU A 20 32.55 5.09 -8.29
C GLU A 20 32.25 3.92 -7.34
N ARG A 21 33.26 3.41 -6.63
CA ARG A 21 33.09 2.25 -5.75
C ARG A 21 32.39 2.64 -4.44
N TRP A 22 32.55 3.86 -3.94
CA TRP A 22 31.76 4.31 -2.78
C TRP A 22 30.29 4.56 -3.15
N LYS A 23 30.01 5.06 -4.36
CA LYS A 23 28.64 5.25 -4.86
C LYS A 23 27.90 3.91 -4.94
N TYR A 24 28.55 2.88 -5.47
CA TYR A 24 28.01 1.52 -5.46
C TYR A 24 27.69 1.02 -4.04
N LEU A 25 28.63 1.17 -3.10
CA LEU A 25 28.42 0.74 -1.71
C LEU A 25 27.30 1.52 -1.02
N ALA A 26 27.22 2.83 -1.26
CA ALA A 26 26.16 3.69 -0.76
C ALA A 26 24.79 3.28 -1.33
N MET A 27 24.72 3.04 -2.65
CA MET A 27 23.50 2.56 -3.32
C MET A 27 23.01 1.28 -2.65
N LYS A 28 23.90 0.27 -2.55
CA LYS A 28 23.61 -1.00 -1.89
C LYS A 28 23.12 -0.77 -0.46
N ALA A 29 23.82 0.00 0.36
CA ALA A 29 23.41 0.25 1.74
C ALA A 29 22.01 0.90 1.82
N ILE A 30 21.73 1.90 0.98
CA ILE A 30 20.47 2.64 0.99
C ILE A 30 19.30 1.76 0.54
N VAL A 31 19.41 1.06 -0.59
CA VAL A 31 18.28 0.26 -1.12
C VAL A 31 17.95 -0.96 -0.25
N TYR A 32 18.95 -1.55 0.41
CA TYR A 32 18.72 -2.64 1.36
C TYR A 32 18.15 -2.17 2.70
N ALA A 33 18.49 -0.95 3.13
CA ALA A 33 17.93 -0.35 4.35
C ALA A 33 16.53 0.23 4.16
N TYR A 34 16.14 0.57 2.92
CA TYR A 34 14.85 1.20 2.65
C TYR A 34 13.69 0.25 3.00
N PRO A 35 12.65 0.73 3.71
CA PRO A 35 11.51 -0.12 4.08
C PRO A 35 10.69 -0.46 2.83
N LYS A 36 10.38 -1.74 2.62
CA LYS A 36 9.72 -2.23 1.39
C LYS A 36 8.25 -2.59 1.58
N ASP A 37 7.88 -3.02 2.79
CA ASP A 37 6.54 -3.51 3.09
C ASP A 37 6.04 -2.89 4.41
N PRO A 38 4.90 -2.16 4.39
CA PRO A 38 4.30 -1.62 5.61
C PRO A 38 3.83 -2.71 6.59
N GLN A 39 3.61 -3.95 6.15
CA GLN A 39 3.15 -5.03 7.03
C GLN A 39 4.27 -5.57 7.92
N LEU A 40 5.51 -5.57 7.42
CA LEU A 40 6.66 -6.05 8.17
C LEU A 40 7.12 -5.06 9.24
N LEU A 41 6.95 -3.75 8.99
CA LEU A 41 7.39 -2.69 9.89
C LEU A 41 6.36 -1.55 10.03
N PRO A 42 5.11 -1.79 10.49
CA PRO A 42 4.02 -0.80 10.39
C PRO A 42 4.31 0.53 11.08
N ALA A 43 4.88 0.49 12.28
CA ALA A 43 5.20 1.69 13.06
C ALA A 43 6.37 2.50 12.47
N ALA A 44 7.35 1.83 11.89
CA ALA A 44 8.56 2.45 11.38
C ALA A 44 8.50 2.75 9.88
N TYR A 45 7.60 2.12 9.12
CA TYR A 45 7.54 2.22 7.66
C TYR A 45 7.49 3.67 7.19
N SER A 46 6.54 4.45 7.72
CA SER A 46 6.36 5.84 7.33
C SER A 46 7.49 6.75 7.80
N ALA A 47 7.94 6.59 9.05
CA ALA A 47 9.01 7.40 9.62
C ALA A 47 10.35 7.13 8.90
N THR A 48 10.75 5.87 8.80
CA THR A 48 11.98 5.44 8.12
C THR A 48 11.94 5.78 6.63
N GLY A 49 10.81 5.51 5.95
CA GLY A 49 10.66 5.80 4.52
C GLY A 49 10.81 7.29 4.22
N THR A 50 10.21 8.16 5.03
CA THR A 50 10.32 9.62 4.89
C THR A 50 11.75 10.10 5.18
N THR A 51 12.39 9.59 6.24
CA THR A 51 13.76 9.95 6.61
C THR A 51 14.79 9.53 5.57
N LEU A 52 14.63 8.34 4.97
CA LEU A 52 15.58 7.82 3.97
C LEU A 52 15.34 8.35 2.56
N LEU A 53 14.18 8.96 2.28
CA LEU A 53 13.79 9.39 0.93
C LEU A 53 14.82 10.33 0.27
N PRO A 54 15.34 11.39 0.93
CA PRO A 54 16.31 12.29 0.30
C PRO A 54 17.63 11.58 -0.07
N PHE A 55 18.06 10.60 0.74
CA PHE A 55 19.27 9.84 0.47
C PHE A 55 19.09 8.91 -0.73
N LEU A 56 17.93 8.25 -0.82
CA LEU A 56 17.57 7.42 -1.96
C LEU A 56 17.51 8.25 -3.26
N GLU A 57 16.83 9.40 -3.25
CA GLU A 57 16.74 10.28 -4.42
C GLU A 57 18.13 10.73 -4.89
N ARG A 58 19.01 11.13 -3.96
CA ARG A 58 20.36 11.56 -4.29
C ARG A 58 21.16 10.42 -4.93
N ILE A 59 21.18 9.24 -4.31
CA ILE A 59 22.03 8.15 -4.80
C ILE A 59 21.55 7.61 -6.16
N LEU A 60 20.24 7.60 -6.40
CA LEU A 60 19.67 7.18 -7.69
C LEU A 60 20.05 8.12 -8.85
N ASN A 61 20.32 9.39 -8.58
CA ASN A 61 20.75 10.35 -9.60
C ASN A 61 22.27 10.32 -9.86
N GLU A 62 23.06 9.85 -8.89
CA GLU A 62 24.52 9.86 -8.93
C GLU A 62 25.13 8.56 -9.47
N VAL A 63 24.39 7.45 -9.36
CA VAL A 63 24.87 6.11 -9.72
C VAL A 63 24.42 5.77 -11.13
N SER A 64 25.39 5.47 -12.01
CA SER A 64 25.05 4.81 -13.26
C SER A 64 24.48 3.43 -12.98
N LEU A 65 23.38 3.08 -13.67
CA LEU A 65 22.87 1.71 -13.62
C LEU A 65 23.84 0.74 -14.29
N ASP A 66 24.76 1.24 -15.13
CA ASP A 66 25.81 0.48 -15.78
C ASP A 66 26.79 -0.10 -14.77
N GLY A 67 26.82 -1.44 -14.68
CA GLY A 67 27.69 -2.17 -13.76
C GLY A 67 27.06 -2.52 -12.41
N LEU A 68 25.78 -2.20 -12.19
CA LEU A 68 25.05 -2.71 -11.01
C LEU A 68 24.68 -4.18 -11.19
N ASP A 69 24.85 -4.95 -10.12
CA ASP A 69 24.41 -6.34 -10.03
C ASP A 69 22.88 -6.44 -10.11
N ASN A 70 22.39 -7.56 -10.66
CA ASN A 70 20.96 -7.81 -10.78
C ASN A 70 20.23 -7.73 -9.43
N ASP A 71 20.84 -8.23 -8.35
CA ASP A 71 20.27 -8.18 -7.00
C ASP A 71 20.06 -6.74 -6.51
N ILE A 72 21.00 -5.83 -6.82
CA ILE A 72 20.89 -4.42 -6.44
C ILE A 72 19.79 -3.74 -7.25
N LEU A 73 19.68 -4.09 -8.54
CA LEU A 73 18.60 -3.57 -9.40
C LEU A 73 17.23 -4.04 -8.90
N GLU A 74 17.06 -5.32 -8.55
CA GLU A 74 15.79 -5.83 -8.03
C GLU A 74 15.42 -5.16 -6.70
N VAL A 75 16.38 -5.10 -5.77
CA VAL A 75 16.16 -4.44 -4.47
C VAL A 75 15.94 -2.93 -4.63
N GLY A 76 16.60 -2.31 -5.61
CA GLY A 76 16.41 -0.90 -5.99
C GLY A 76 15.01 -0.63 -6.53
N ILE A 77 14.45 -1.52 -7.34
CA ILE A 77 13.06 -1.45 -7.82
C ILE A 77 12.09 -1.50 -6.64
N ASP A 78 12.28 -2.45 -5.71
CA ASP A 78 11.45 -2.55 -4.50
C ASP A 78 11.53 -1.26 -3.66
N ALA A 79 12.73 -0.72 -3.46
CA ALA A 79 12.95 0.52 -2.73
C ALA A 79 12.25 1.70 -3.42
N CYS A 80 12.36 1.82 -4.75
CA CYS A 80 11.72 2.88 -5.53
C CYS A 80 10.18 2.80 -5.53
N ILE A 81 9.62 1.59 -5.71
CA ILE A 81 8.17 1.36 -5.61
C ILE A 81 7.68 1.77 -4.22
N SER A 82 8.38 1.37 -3.17
CA SER A 82 8.06 1.75 -1.80
C SER A 82 8.19 3.26 -1.57
N ALA A 83 9.26 3.87 -2.05
CA ALA A 83 9.54 5.30 -1.92
C ALA A 83 8.45 6.17 -2.53
N SER A 84 7.81 5.70 -3.60
CA SER A 84 6.68 6.37 -4.22
C SER A 84 5.41 6.45 -3.35
N ASN A 85 5.38 5.85 -2.15
CA ASN A 85 4.33 6.08 -1.17
C ASN A 85 4.53 7.36 -0.35
N PHE A 86 5.72 7.96 -0.41
CA PHE A 86 6.11 9.12 0.38
C PHE A 86 6.35 10.35 -0.52
N GLY A 87 6.46 11.52 0.11
CA GLY A 87 6.72 12.77 -0.58
C GLY A 87 5.57 13.30 -1.43
N ASP A 88 5.84 14.38 -2.15
CA ASP A 88 4.93 15.00 -3.10
C ASP A 88 4.83 14.25 -4.44
N ARG A 89 3.95 14.73 -5.32
CA ARG A 89 3.72 14.13 -6.65
C ARG A 89 4.98 14.04 -7.51
N SER A 90 5.86 15.03 -7.46
CA SER A 90 7.10 15.07 -8.26
C SER A 90 8.04 13.95 -7.84
N ARG A 91 8.28 13.84 -6.53
CA ARG A 91 9.14 12.80 -5.94
C ARG A 91 8.64 11.39 -6.27
N LYS A 92 7.33 11.16 -6.19
CA LYS A 92 6.72 9.87 -6.56
C LYS A 92 6.98 9.49 -8.01
N ARG A 93 6.89 10.46 -8.94
CA ARG A 93 7.19 10.24 -10.36
C ARG A 93 8.66 9.90 -10.59
N VAL A 94 9.58 10.62 -9.92
CA VAL A 94 11.02 10.37 -10.02
C VAL A 94 11.38 8.96 -9.54
N ALA A 95 10.85 8.54 -8.38
CA ALA A 95 11.08 7.20 -7.86
C ALA A 95 10.64 6.11 -8.85
N ILE A 96 9.46 6.26 -9.46
CA ILE A 96 8.95 5.29 -10.44
C ILE A 96 9.72 5.31 -11.76
N ALA A 97 10.19 6.47 -12.21
CA ALA A 97 11.05 6.56 -13.40
C ALA A 97 12.37 5.78 -13.20
N HIS A 98 12.96 5.83 -12.00
CA HIS A 98 14.14 5.03 -11.66
C HIS A 98 13.84 3.53 -11.61
N ALA A 99 12.70 3.13 -11.02
CA ALA A 99 12.26 1.75 -11.03
C ALA A 99 12.07 1.22 -12.46
N GLU A 100 11.48 2.03 -13.35
CA GLU A 100 11.28 1.68 -14.77
C GLU A 100 12.59 1.48 -15.51
N LYS A 101 13.58 2.36 -15.31
CA LYS A 101 14.94 2.21 -15.88
C LYS A 101 15.61 0.93 -15.41
N MET A 102 15.52 0.61 -14.12
CA MET A 102 16.09 -0.62 -13.55
C MET A 102 15.37 -1.87 -14.09
N ALA A 103 14.04 -1.84 -14.17
CA ALA A 103 13.25 -2.97 -14.70
C ALA A 103 13.55 -3.24 -16.18
N ALA A 104 13.69 -2.18 -16.99
CA ALA A 104 14.06 -2.29 -18.40
C ALA A 104 15.43 -2.97 -18.59
N ARG A 105 16.37 -2.74 -17.67
CA ARG A 105 17.69 -3.39 -17.67
C ARG A 105 17.61 -4.87 -17.31
N LEU A 106 16.83 -5.23 -16.30
CA LEU A 106 16.65 -6.62 -15.86
C LEU A 106 15.84 -7.46 -16.85
N LYS A 107 14.98 -6.83 -17.68
CA LYS A 107 14.07 -7.50 -18.61
C LYS A 107 13.21 -8.58 -17.93
N CYS A 108 12.90 -8.39 -16.65
CA CYS A 108 12.05 -9.29 -15.88
C CYS A 108 10.58 -8.87 -16.04
N PRO A 109 9.70 -9.73 -16.61
CA PRO A 109 8.29 -9.40 -16.80
C PRO A 109 7.58 -9.08 -15.49
N PHE A 110 7.85 -9.84 -14.43
CA PHE A 110 7.25 -9.63 -13.11
C PHE A 110 7.58 -8.24 -12.53
N LEU A 111 8.85 -7.84 -12.53
CA LEU A 111 9.27 -6.53 -12.01
C LEU A 111 8.71 -5.39 -12.87
N THR A 112 8.66 -5.59 -14.19
CA THR A 112 8.05 -4.64 -15.13
C THR A 112 6.56 -4.44 -14.83
N ALA A 113 5.82 -5.54 -14.64
CA ALA A 113 4.40 -5.50 -14.30
C ALA A 113 4.14 -4.78 -12.97
N ARG A 114 4.99 -4.95 -11.96
CA ARG A 114 4.89 -4.22 -10.67
C ARG A 114 5.12 -2.73 -10.82
N VAL A 115 6.06 -2.32 -11.67
CA VAL A 115 6.26 -0.90 -12.01
C VAL A 115 5.02 -0.34 -12.70
N GLN A 116 4.44 -1.04 -13.70
CA GLN A 116 3.23 -0.60 -14.37
C GLN A 116 2.01 -0.53 -13.42
N LEU A 117 1.84 -1.53 -12.56
CA LEU A 117 0.80 -1.51 -11.52
C LEU A 117 0.93 -0.27 -10.62
N ARG A 118 2.16 0.09 -10.25
CA ARG A 118 2.39 1.28 -9.44
C ARG A 118 2.14 2.57 -10.20
N LYS A 119 2.54 2.67 -11.47
CA LYS A 119 2.21 3.80 -12.35
C LYS A 119 0.70 4.01 -12.42
N ALA A 120 -0.05 2.94 -12.65
CA ALA A 120 -1.51 2.99 -12.71
C ALA A 120 -2.14 3.40 -11.37
N THR A 121 -1.61 2.90 -10.25
CA THR A 121 -2.04 3.31 -8.90
C THR A 121 -1.87 4.82 -8.67
N LEU A 122 -0.73 5.38 -9.09
CA LEU A 122 -0.44 6.81 -8.94
C LEU A 122 -1.30 7.67 -9.86
N ALA A 123 -1.55 7.23 -11.09
CA ALA A 123 -2.37 7.97 -12.03
C ALA A 123 -3.84 8.08 -11.60
N ARG A 124 -4.38 7.07 -10.92
CA ARG A 124 -5.70 7.18 -10.26
C ARG A 124 -5.76 8.31 -9.23
N LEU A 125 -4.64 8.63 -8.58
CA LEU A 125 -4.55 9.74 -7.61
C LEU A 125 -4.31 11.11 -8.28
N TYR A 126 -3.74 11.10 -9.48
CA TYR A 126 -3.30 12.30 -10.20
C TYR A 126 -3.59 12.16 -11.71
N PRO A 127 -4.85 12.38 -12.14
CA PRO A 127 -5.34 11.96 -13.46
C PRO A 127 -4.71 12.65 -14.69
N ASP A 128 -3.74 13.54 -14.52
CA ASP A 128 -3.14 14.32 -15.62
C ASP A 128 -2.13 13.53 -16.50
N GLY A 129 -2.28 12.21 -16.65
CA GLY A 129 -1.38 11.40 -17.47
C GLY A 129 -2.06 10.19 -18.10
N ALA A 130 -1.69 9.89 -19.35
CA ALA A 130 -2.11 8.67 -20.03
C ALA A 130 -1.55 7.45 -19.28
N VAL A 131 -2.44 6.55 -18.86
CA VAL A 131 -2.09 5.25 -18.29
C VAL A 131 -2.45 4.20 -19.31
N SER A 132 -1.61 3.17 -19.46
CA SER A 132 -2.06 1.91 -20.06
C SER A 132 -3.33 1.43 -19.35
N SER A 133 -4.25 0.78 -20.07
CA SER A 133 -5.44 0.23 -19.43
C SER A 133 -5.00 -0.71 -18.31
N LEU A 134 -5.71 -0.70 -17.17
CA LEU A 134 -5.47 -1.68 -16.11
C LEU A 134 -5.64 -3.13 -16.61
N GLN A 135 -6.32 -3.32 -17.74
CA GLN A 135 -6.50 -4.61 -18.39
C GLN A 135 -5.25 -5.08 -19.14
N ASP A 136 -4.34 -4.17 -19.52
CA ASP A 136 -3.13 -4.48 -20.29
C ASP A 136 -1.97 -4.94 -19.41
N ILE A 137 -2.12 -4.87 -18.08
CA ILE A 137 -1.08 -5.27 -17.13
C ILE A 137 -1.15 -6.79 -16.91
N GLU A 138 -0.27 -7.51 -17.60
CA GLU A 138 -0.07 -8.94 -17.36
C GLU A 138 0.82 -9.14 -16.12
N MET A 139 0.23 -9.67 -15.04
CA MET A 139 0.97 -10.01 -13.83
C MET A 139 1.18 -11.54 -13.76
N PRO A 140 2.43 -12.03 -13.75
CA PRO A 140 2.71 -13.45 -13.51
C PRO A 140 2.16 -13.91 -12.15
N THR A 141 1.75 -15.18 -12.06
CA THR A 141 1.22 -15.81 -10.82
C THR A 141 1.90 -17.16 -10.57
N VAL A 142 3.24 -17.18 -10.67
CA VAL A 142 4.04 -18.41 -10.60
C VAL A 142 4.33 -18.87 -9.18
N ASP A 143 4.28 -17.95 -8.22
CA ASP A 143 4.59 -18.16 -6.81
C ASP A 143 3.75 -17.24 -5.91
N ASN A 144 3.80 -17.45 -4.59
CA ASN A 144 3.06 -16.67 -3.61
C ASN A 144 3.30 -15.16 -3.72
N ARG A 145 4.54 -14.73 -4.03
CA ARG A 145 4.91 -13.31 -4.14
C ARG A 145 4.23 -12.67 -5.35
N SER A 146 4.31 -13.34 -6.49
CA SER A 146 3.74 -12.86 -7.75
C SER A 146 2.21 -12.94 -7.76
N ASN A 147 1.64 -13.98 -7.14
CA ASN A 147 0.20 -14.06 -6.91
C ASN A 147 -0.32 -12.94 -6.00
N ALA A 148 0.38 -12.59 -4.92
CA ALA A 148 0.01 -11.45 -4.07
C ALA A 148 0.01 -10.11 -4.83
N GLU A 149 0.96 -9.89 -5.74
CA GLU A 149 0.99 -8.70 -6.61
C GLU A 149 -0.15 -8.71 -7.64
N PHE A 150 -0.53 -9.87 -8.17
CA PHE A 150 -1.74 -10.01 -8.99
C PHE A 150 -3.01 -9.67 -8.19
N GLY A 151 -3.07 -10.09 -6.92
CA GLY A 151 -4.09 -9.65 -5.97
C GLY A 151 -4.19 -8.13 -5.84
N LYS A 152 -3.05 -7.42 -5.78
CA LYS A 152 -3.03 -5.94 -5.75
C LYS A 152 -3.58 -5.32 -7.05
N LEU A 153 -3.31 -5.93 -8.21
CA LEU A 153 -3.90 -5.52 -9.49
C LEU A 153 -5.42 -5.68 -9.48
N ILE A 154 -5.93 -6.83 -9.01
CA ILE A 154 -7.38 -7.08 -8.85
C ILE A 154 -8.02 -6.03 -7.95
N LEU A 155 -7.39 -5.72 -6.80
CA LEU A 155 -7.88 -4.70 -5.88
C LEU A 155 -7.92 -3.31 -6.52
N LEU A 156 -6.95 -2.96 -7.36
CA LEU A 156 -6.94 -1.69 -8.09
C LEU A 156 -8.05 -1.62 -9.14
N GLN A 157 -8.24 -2.70 -9.92
CA GLN A 157 -9.32 -2.82 -10.89
C GLN A 157 -10.70 -2.70 -10.22
N ALA A 158 -10.93 -3.43 -9.14
CA ALA A 158 -12.18 -3.38 -8.38
C ALA A 158 -12.46 -1.98 -7.81
N ARG A 159 -11.45 -1.30 -7.24
CA ARG A 159 -11.62 0.08 -6.74
C ARG A 159 -11.94 1.08 -7.84
N THR A 160 -11.31 0.93 -9.01
CA THR A 160 -11.58 1.79 -10.17
C THR A 160 -13.00 1.58 -10.69
N GLN A 161 -13.48 0.34 -10.73
CA GLN A 161 -14.87 0.03 -11.05
C GLN A 161 -15.83 0.61 -10.00
N MET A 162 -15.51 0.56 -8.71
CA MET A 162 -16.34 1.13 -7.65
C MET A 162 -16.40 2.67 -7.65
N GLU A 163 -15.52 3.36 -8.37
CA GLU A 163 -15.62 4.81 -8.58
C GLU A 163 -16.71 5.18 -9.60
N ASN A 164 -17.13 4.22 -10.43
CA ASN A 164 -18.24 4.36 -11.36
C ASN A 164 -19.41 3.47 -10.95
N ILE A 165 -20.51 4.07 -10.46
CA ILE A 165 -21.68 3.35 -9.94
C ILE A 165 -22.25 2.35 -10.95
N ASP A 166 -22.21 2.67 -12.25
CA ASP A 166 -22.70 1.81 -13.33
C ASP A 166 -21.89 0.51 -13.47
N SER A 167 -20.68 0.46 -12.92
CA SER A 167 -19.78 -0.69 -12.99
C SER A 167 -19.86 -1.60 -11.75
N PHE A 168 -20.79 -1.37 -10.82
CA PHE A 168 -20.89 -2.19 -9.61
C PHE A 168 -21.14 -3.67 -9.92
N GLY A 169 -21.83 -3.98 -11.02
CA GLY A 169 -22.11 -5.36 -11.44
C GLY A 169 -20.85 -6.21 -11.73
N THR A 170 -19.73 -5.57 -12.12
CA THR A 170 -18.50 -6.28 -12.50
C THR A 170 -17.48 -6.39 -11.36
N VAL A 171 -17.71 -5.71 -10.23
CA VAL A 171 -16.78 -5.68 -9.09
C VAL A 171 -16.62 -7.07 -8.48
N ASP A 172 -17.74 -7.77 -8.23
CA ASP A 172 -17.71 -9.12 -7.65
C ASP A 172 -16.98 -10.10 -8.58
N GLN A 173 -17.23 -10.03 -9.89
CA GLN A 173 -16.54 -10.84 -10.89
C GLN A 173 -15.03 -10.58 -10.88
N THR A 174 -14.63 -9.31 -10.75
CA THR A 174 -13.21 -8.92 -10.69
C THR A 174 -12.55 -9.47 -9.42
N LEU A 175 -13.20 -9.32 -8.26
CA LEU A 175 -12.69 -9.80 -6.97
C LEU A 175 -12.60 -11.33 -6.92
N ASN A 176 -13.51 -12.04 -7.57
CA ASN A 176 -13.54 -13.51 -7.62
C ASN A 176 -12.41 -14.12 -8.47
N ARG A 177 -11.68 -13.32 -9.25
CA ARG A 177 -10.52 -13.81 -10.02
C ARG A 177 -9.31 -14.14 -9.15
N PHE A 178 -9.25 -13.65 -7.92
CA PHE A 178 -8.13 -13.92 -7.03
C PHE A 178 -8.31 -15.28 -6.36
N CYS A 179 -7.34 -16.17 -6.57
CA CYS A 179 -7.25 -17.47 -5.90
C CYS A 179 -5.88 -17.55 -5.20
N PRO A 180 -5.83 -17.58 -3.86
CA PRO A 180 -4.57 -17.71 -3.14
C PRO A 180 -3.96 -19.11 -3.35
N HIS A 181 -2.64 -19.23 -3.18
CA HIS A 181 -2.03 -20.55 -3.02
C HIS A 181 -2.44 -21.19 -1.68
N GLU A 182 -2.41 -22.51 -1.60
CA GLU A 182 -2.75 -23.26 -0.38
C GLU A 182 -1.50 -23.93 0.22
N PRO A 183 -1.10 -23.60 1.46
CA PRO A 183 -1.66 -22.55 2.32
C PRO A 183 -1.27 -21.12 1.86
N PRO A 184 -2.09 -20.10 2.15
CA PRO A 184 -1.83 -18.73 1.72
C PRO A 184 -0.61 -18.15 2.44
N SER A 185 0.18 -17.35 1.72
CA SER A 185 1.22 -16.51 2.35
C SER A 185 0.60 -15.32 3.10
N THR A 186 1.36 -14.71 4.02
CA THR A 186 0.92 -13.50 4.73
C THR A 186 0.52 -12.35 3.80
N GLN A 187 1.19 -12.23 2.65
CA GLN A 187 0.83 -11.20 1.66
C GLN A 187 -0.50 -11.52 0.96
N GLU A 188 -0.76 -12.79 0.65
CA GLU A 188 -2.05 -13.23 0.08
C GLU A 188 -3.18 -13.12 1.11
N GLU A 189 -2.94 -13.46 2.37
CA GLU A 189 -3.89 -13.24 3.48
C GLU A 189 -4.30 -11.75 3.57
N SER A 190 -3.33 -10.84 3.43
CA SER A 190 -3.65 -9.42 3.41
C SER A 190 -4.45 -9.00 2.17
N VAL A 191 -4.24 -9.63 1.02
CA VAL A 191 -5.06 -9.39 -0.17
C VAL A 191 -6.48 -9.86 0.08
N LEU A 192 -6.66 -11.07 0.61
CA LEU A 192 -7.99 -11.64 0.94
C LEU A 192 -8.76 -10.74 1.91
N LEU A 193 -8.10 -10.22 2.95
CA LEU A 193 -8.70 -9.28 3.88
C LEU A 193 -9.20 -8.01 3.17
N GLU A 194 -8.40 -7.45 2.26
CA GLU A 194 -8.79 -6.25 1.51
C GLU A 194 -9.89 -6.56 0.47
N ILE A 195 -9.91 -7.76 -0.12
CA ILE A 195 -11.01 -8.23 -0.98
C ILE A 195 -12.31 -8.27 -0.19
N ASN A 196 -12.31 -8.89 0.99
CA ASN A 196 -13.50 -8.97 1.85
C ASN A 196 -13.97 -7.58 2.30
N PHE A 197 -13.03 -6.69 2.60
CA PHE A 197 -13.33 -5.30 2.89
C PHE A 197 -13.97 -4.57 1.69
N LEU A 198 -13.50 -4.77 0.46
CA LEU A 198 -14.12 -4.19 -0.73
C LEU A 198 -15.52 -4.76 -1.01
N ARG A 199 -15.73 -6.07 -0.80
CA ARG A 199 -17.07 -6.68 -0.88
C ARG A 199 -18.03 -6.05 0.12
N ALA A 200 -17.59 -5.82 1.36
CA ALA A 200 -18.41 -5.14 2.35
C ALA A 200 -18.80 -3.72 1.92
N LYS A 201 -17.83 -2.95 1.39
CA LYS A 201 -18.11 -1.63 0.83
C LYS A 201 -19.10 -1.69 -0.33
N LEU A 202 -18.97 -2.66 -1.23
CA LEU A 202 -19.89 -2.84 -2.35
C LEU A 202 -21.31 -3.14 -1.87
N HIS A 203 -21.47 -4.02 -0.87
CA HIS A 203 -22.77 -4.29 -0.25
C HIS A 203 -23.37 -3.02 0.36
N ARG A 204 -22.58 -2.23 1.09
CA ARG A 204 -23.03 -0.96 1.66
C ARG A 204 -23.49 0.01 0.56
N TYR A 205 -22.71 0.20 -0.49
CA TYR A 205 -23.09 1.10 -1.59
C TYR A 205 -24.34 0.64 -2.36
N ARG A 206 -24.65 -0.67 -2.32
CA ARG A 206 -25.91 -1.23 -2.85
C ARG A 206 -27.08 -1.18 -1.85
N GLY A 207 -26.91 -0.58 -0.66
CA GLY A 207 -27.92 -0.55 0.40
C GLY A 207 -28.12 -1.88 1.13
N SER A 208 -27.29 -2.89 0.83
CA SER A 208 -27.35 -4.22 1.46
C SER A 208 -26.58 -4.23 2.79
N PHE A 209 -27.07 -3.49 3.78
CA PHE A 209 -26.33 -3.24 5.02
C PHE A 209 -26.09 -4.48 5.88
N GLY A 210 -27.01 -5.46 5.89
CA GLY A 210 -26.85 -6.73 6.62
C GLY A 210 -25.61 -7.51 6.15
N PRO A 211 -25.51 -7.85 4.85
CA PRO A 211 -24.31 -8.45 4.26
C PRO A 211 -23.04 -7.63 4.48
N ALA A 212 -23.11 -6.29 4.34
CA ALA A 212 -21.96 -5.41 4.57
C ALA A 212 -21.44 -5.54 6.02
N THR A 213 -22.34 -5.48 6.99
CA THR A 213 -22.05 -5.59 8.42
C THR A 213 -21.41 -6.94 8.74
N LYS A 214 -21.99 -8.04 8.24
CA LYS A 214 -21.45 -9.39 8.42
C LYS A 214 -20.01 -9.51 7.90
N ALA A 215 -19.77 -9.04 6.67
CA ALA A 215 -18.44 -9.08 6.07
C ALA A 215 -17.40 -8.24 6.85
N LEU A 216 -17.79 -7.07 7.37
CA LEU A 216 -16.91 -6.23 8.20
C LEU A 216 -16.61 -6.91 9.55
N THR A 217 -17.60 -7.49 10.22
CA THR A 217 -17.41 -8.22 11.48
C THR A 217 -16.45 -9.39 11.29
N THR A 218 -16.67 -10.24 10.29
CA THR A 218 -15.75 -11.36 9.99
C THR A 218 -14.34 -10.86 9.68
N SER A 219 -14.20 -9.73 8.99
CA SER A 219 -12.89 -9.14 8.69
C SER A 219 -12.20 -8.59 9.94
N MET A 220 -12.96 -8.07 10.93
CA MET A 220 -12.42 -7.64 12.23
C MET A 220 -11.97 -8.83 13.09
N GLU A 221 -12.72 -9.94 13.06
CA GLU A 221 -12.38 -11.17 13.79
C GLU A 221 -11.12 -11.85 13.21
N ALA A 222 -10.92 -11.76 11.89
CA ALA A 222 -9.77 -12.36 11.21
C ALA A 222 -8.43 -11.64 11.47
N VAL A 223 -8.45 -10.37 11.89
CA VAL A 223 -7.21 -9.62 12.14
C VAL A 223 -6.76 -9.76 13.59
N LYS A 224 -5.50 -10.18 13.77
CA LYS A 224 -4.86 -10.27 15.10
C LYS A 224 -4.73 -8.91 15.80
N ASN A 225 -4.71 -7.83 15.02
CA ASN A 225 -4.58 -6.46 15.50
C ASN A 225 -5.78 -5.63 15.06
N ARG A 226 -6.15 -4.64 15.88
CA ARG A 226 -7.25 -3.71 15.59
C ARG A 226 -7.05 -3.06 14.22
N ASN A 227 -8.02 -3.25 13.32
CA ASN A 227 -8.03 -2.60 12.01
C ASN A 227 -9.05 -1.46 12.00
N ASN A 228 -8.54 -0.30 12.37
CA ASN A 228 -9.24 0.97 12.44
C ASN A 228 -10.04 1.34 11.17
N LYS A 229 -9.54 0.97 9.99
CA LYS A 229 -10.21 1.24 8.70
C LYS A 229 -11.51 0.43 8.61
N ILE A 230 -11.49 -0.83 9.02
CA ILE A 230 -12.66 -1.71 8.99
C ILE A 230 -13.70 -1.21 10.00
N MET A 231 -13.27 -0.84 11.21
CA MET A 231 -14.15 -0.31 12.26
C MET A 231 -14.86 0.98 11.84
N ILE A 232 -14.15 1.94 11.23
CA ILE A 232 -14.78 3.18 10.73
C ILE A 232 -15.89 2.83 9.72
N HIS A 233 -15.59 1.96 8.74
CA HIS A 233 -16.58 1.58 7.75
C HIS A 233 -17.76 0.79 8.33
N TYR A 234 -17.53 0.01 9.39
CA TYR A 234 -18.59 -0.66 10.14
C TYR A 234 -19.53 0.37 10.78
N CYS A 235 -18.98 1.38 11.45
CA CYS A 235 -19.78 2.44 12.07
C CYS A 235 -20.54 3.29 11.04
N GLU A 236 -19.92 3.60 9.91
CA GLU A 236 -20.60 4.26 8.80
C GLU A 236 -21.76 3.41 8.25
N THR A 237 -21.56 2.08 8.14
CA THR A 237 -22.62 1.14 7.72
C THR A 237 -23.78 1.12 8.74
N LEU A 238 -23.47 1.17 10.04
CA LEU A 238 -24.50 1.25 11.09
C LEU A 238 -25.32 2.53 10.99
N CYS A 239 -24.69 3.66 10.70
CA CYS A 239 -25.39 4.94 10.54
C CYS A 239 -26.39 4.87 9.39
N GLU A 240 -25.93 4.41 8.21
CA GLU A 240 -26.79 4.26 7.02
C GLU A 240 -27.90 3.23 7.20
N ALA A 241 -27.68 2.21 8.05
CA ALA A 241 -28.68 1.22 8.43
C ALA A 241 -29.67 1.72 9.50
N GLY A 242 -29.63 3.00 9.89
CA GLY A 242 -30.55 3.58 10.88
C GLY A 242 -30.15 3.36 12.34
N ASN A 243 -28.89 2.99 12.61
CA ASN A 243 -28.36 2.77 13.96
C ASN A 243 -27.22 3.74 14.35
N PRO A 244 -27.37 5.07 14.18
CA PRO A 244 -26.30 6.03 14.44
C PRO A 244 -25.89 6.09 15.92
N SER A 245 -26.80 5.83 16.86
CA SER A 245 -26.49 5.82 18.30
C SER A 245 -25.43 4.78 18.66
N ARG A 246 -25.50 3.58 18.07
CA ARG A 246 -24.51 2.52 18.29
C ARG A 246 -23.17 2.87 17.66
N ALA A 247 -23.18 3.49 16.48
CA ALA A 247 -21.97 3.97 15.83
C ALA A 247 -21.25 5.04 16.67
N ILE A 248 -21.99 6.00 17.24
CA ILE A 248 -21.44 7.05 18.12
C ILE A 248 -20.76 6.42 19.34
N GLU A 249 -21.42 5.49 20.02
CA GLU A 249 -20.86 4.82 21.21
C GLU A 249 -19.50 4.17 20.92
N LEU A 250 -19.41 3.43 19.79
CA LEU A 250 -18.16 2.78 19.37
C LEU A 250 -17.08 3.80 19.01
N LEU A 251 -17.43 4.81 18.20
CA LEU A 251 -16.49 5.83 17.72
C LEU A 251 -15.98 6.73 18.85
N GLU A 252 -16.79 7.01 19.87
CA GLU A 252 -16.36 7.75 21.06
C GLU A 252 -15.38 6.96 21.92
N GLY A 253 -15.62 5.66 22.11
CA GLY A 253 -14.68 4.77 22.80
C GLY A 253 -13.31 4.81 22.13
N GLU A 254 -13.29 4.69 20.81
CA GLU A 254 -12.09 4.79 19.98
C GLU A 254 -11.42 6.16 20.10
N TYR A 255 -12.20 7.24 20.04
CA TYR A 255 -11.68 8.60 20.06
C TYR A 255 -11.02 8.93 21.41
N LYS A 256 -11.59 8.46 22.53
CA LYS A 256 -11.02 8.64 23.87
C LYS A 256 -9.67 7.94 24.01
N GLU A 257 -9.57 6.69 23.56
CA GLU A 257 -8.29 5.97 23.53
C GLU A 257 -7.26 6.62 22.61
N PHE A 258 -7.73 7.28 21.54
CA PHE A 258 -6.88 7.95 20.59
C PHE A 258 -6.32 9.29 21.11
N LEU A 259 -7.16 10.08 21.79
CA LEU A 259 -6.74 11.30 22.50
C LEU A 259 -5.71 11.00 23.58
N ALA A 260 -5.87 9.88 24.31
CA ALA A 260 -4.91 9.45 25.33
C ALA A 260 -3.49 9.17 24.76
N LYS A 261 -3.36 9.02 23.44
CA LYS A 261 -2.09 8.78 22.74
C LYS A 261 -1.57 9.99 21.96
N GLU A 262 -2.20 11.16 22.10
CA GLU A 262 -1.83 12.41 21.41
C GLU A 262 -1.78 12.32 19.87
N MET A 263 -2.47 11.35 19.27
CA MET A 263 -2.36 11.07 17.83
C MET A 263 -3.36 11.84 16.94
N GLY A 264 -4.06 12.85 17.50
CA GLY A 264 -5.18 13.55 16.85
C GLY A 264 -4.89 14.13 15.47
N GLN A 265 -3.64 14.52 15.18
CA GLN A 265 -3.26 15.10 13.90
C GLN A 265 -2.91 14.08 12.80
N THR A 266 -2.85 12.79 13.12
CA THR A 266 -2.55 11.75 12.14
C THR A 266 -3.71 11.60 11.13
N GLY A 267 -3.41 11.02 9.96
CA GLY A 267 -4.43 10.75 8.94
C GLY A 267 -5.55 9.83 9.43
N TYR A 268 -5.30 8.97 10.42
CA TYR A 268 -6.34 8.16 11.06
C TYR A 268 -7.22 8.99 12.01
N GLY A 269 -6.62 9.84 12.86
CA GLY A 269 -7.37 10.73 13.76
C GLY A 269 -8.39 11.57 13.02
N ARG A 270 -7.99 12.17 11.90
CA ARG A 270 -8.90 12.94 11.04
C ARG A 270 -10.07 12.10 10.50
N ARG A 271 -9.82 10.86 10.06
CA ARG A 271 -10.88 9.96 9.56
C ARG A 271 -11.85 9.57 10.67
N LEU A 272 -11.33 9.31 11.87
CA LEU A 272 -12.14 8.98 13.04
C LEU A 272 -13.04 10.17 13.44
N THR A 273 -12.49 11.39 13.47
CA THR A 273 -13.26 12.62 13.72
C THR A 273 -14.36 12.82 12.68
N VAL A 274 -14.05 12.63 11.39
CA VAL A 274 -15.05 12.74 10.32
C VAL A 274 -16.15 11.69 10.47
N ALA A 275 -15.80 10.44 10.78
CA ALA A 275 -16.77 9.38 11.00
C ALA A 275 -17.68 9.67 12.19
N LEU A 276 -17.13 10.16 13.31
CA LEU A 276 -17.90 10.54 14.49
C LEU A 276 -18.84 11.73 14.18
N GLY A 277 -18.34 12.76 13.51
CA GLY A 277 -19.17 13.88 13.07
C GLY A 277 -20.30 13.44 12.13
N GLY A 278 -20.01 12.54 11.20
CA GLY A 278 -21.00 11.92 10.32
C GLY A 278 -22.07 11.14 11.10
N ALA A 279 -21.67 10.36 12.10
CA ALA A 279 -22.61 9.61 12.92
C ALA A 279 -23.56 10.52 13.72
N TYR A 280 -23.05 11.64 14.26
CA TYR A 280 -23.88 12.66 14.90
C TYR A 280 -24.85 13.34 13.93
N LEU A 281 -24.42 13.59 12.70
CA LEU A 281 -25.30 14.14 11.66
C LEU A 281 -26.45 13.16 11.34
N PHE A 282 -26.16 11.87 11.12
CA PHE A 282 -27.19 10.85 10.91
C PHE A 282 -28.17 10.70 12.08
N LYS A 283 -27.75 11.00 13.31
CA LYS A 283 -28.63 11.00 14.48
C LYS A 283 -29.57 12.22 14.52
N ALA A 284 -29.17 13.33 13.91
CA ALA A 284 -29.92 14.57 13.91
C ALA A 284 -30.93 14.68 12.74
N LEU A 285 -30.74 13.89 11.69
CA LEU A 285 -31.66 13.73 10.55
C LEU A 285 -32.77 12.72 10.88
#